data_AF-A0A9P8XSH8-F1
#
_entry.id   AF-A0A9P8XSH8-F1
#
_cell.length_a   1.000
_cell.length_b   1.000
_cell.length_c   1.000
_cell.angle_alpha   90.00
_cell.angle_beta   90.00
_cell.angle_gamma   90.00
#
_symmetry.space_group_name_H-M   'P 1'
#
loop_
_entity.id
_entity.type
_entity.pdbx_description
1 polymer ?
#
loop_
_entity_poly.entity_id
_entity_poly.type
_entity_poly.pdbx_seq_one_letter_code
_entity_poly.pdbx_strand_id
1 'polypeptide(L)'
;MGAGYGYYGHHLPYGGAIDGPINLGLGMGPGGGRMGMGLGMGGMHHNNFMGMPMGPRMNNYMGIGGGPMIGGWYGAGKSLYSDARLKEMEAFTKKKMQREGVSYFAYMTLINSWTSSTLLFIFQQLKGSFVSDLPSDGFDLCSVLYEAGTIDCTVPVLLHQDRGAELAGTNDLSLIQYSYMGYWLAHRAAASFKEDARSSTGSVAKGGPGSSSGTTIRVEINHESTEGRQYSQQRGDNLPPVERDSPDTIEVRPQNMSQVLSVMIPLLCTSPDFGSTLNYSVQGLRKLFSIDVQDHQLPKPPRFTGIVSIRTPAFEARSLGCLPHSDFKSLSWSILAERDRHSTLALKHTTTQTWEKTGAYQRQQQVQDLRVRQLQLARDASQWVFEEAAIRVDCAGYVYTVLAICGTIALGGLMLGIFLGTFVRDSIVLQGVDPFGFTSYSWLIAAFIMLIAKSTRVNEWPWRDFLLRRVTCRSLSELHAVTGVDEQDLLAYLLTMEYENVLRTSGPHNSVFMRRAGPAEGFSIDVKPQMRTLLGAGLIFVKVLLRKEPTLVCLDFRAGLKEGRSSIRHKGTLEHTDIHCRYPPGAGDRVQDVVLNQQPRHLDLHGQQWDRILGIYHDWDRMVR
;
A
#
# COMPACT_ATOMS: atom_id res chain seq x y z
N MET A 1 -12.39 -54.96 -50.20
CA MET A 1 -13.05 -53.72 -49.76
C MET A 1 -11.95 -52.86 -49.14
N GLY A 2 -11.16 -52.08 -49.88
CA GLY A 2 -11.51 -50.97 -50.78
C GLY A 2 -11.21 -49.66 -50.03
N ALA A 3 -9.96 -49.20 -50.03
CA ALA A 3 -9.46 -47.97 -50.71
C ALA A 3 -9.84 -46.65 -49.97
N GLY A 4 -9.01 -45.63 -49.83
CA GLY A 4 -7.66 -45.29 -50.30
C GLY A 4 -7.39 -43.78 -50.08
N TYR A 5 -6.11 -43.36 -50.24
CA TYR A 5 -5.58 -42.03 -50.63
C TYR A 5 -6.06 -40.76 -49.85
N GLY A 6 -5.24 -39.87 -49.27
CA GLY A 6 -3.92 -39.35 -49.65
C GLY A 6 -4.06 -38.17 -50.62
N TYR A 7 -3.71 -36.92 -50.24
CA TYR A 7 -3.07 -35.91 -51.12
C TYR A 7 -2.68 -34.61 -50.38
N TYR A 8 -1.43 -34.19 -50.60
CA TYR A 8 -0.85 -32.86 -50.35
C TYR A 8 -1.34 -31.83 -51.38
N GLY A 9 -1.34 -30.53 -51.02
CA GLY A 9 -1.57 -29.44 -51.96
C GLY A 9 -1.00 -28.10 -51.48
N HIS A 10 0.19 -27.76 -51.98
CA HIS A 10 0.79 -26.43 -51.97
C HIS A 10 -0.06 -25.44 -52.79
N HIS A 11 -0.21 -24.20 -52.32
CA HIS A 11 -0.37 -23.04 -53.20
C HIS A 11 0.18 -21.77 -52.54
N LEU A 12 1.27 -21.25 -53.12
CA LEU A 12 1.64 -19.83 -53.09
C LEU A 12 0.70 -19.05 -54.03
N PRO A 13 0.64 -17.71 -53.84
CA PRO A 13 1.04 -16.88 -54.98
C PRO A 13 2.00 -15.73 -54.61
N TYR A 14 2.87 -15.47 -55.59
CA TYR A 14 3.50 -14.19 -55.97
C TYR A 14 2.54 -13.00 -55.75
N GLY A 15 2.94 -11.75 -55.51
CA GLY A 15 4.16 -11.00 -55.83
C GLY A 15 3.70 -9.57 -56.12
N GLY A 16 4.38 -8.55 -55.59
CA GLY A 16 3.99 -7.15 -55.78
C GLY A 16 5.10 -6.21 -55.37
N ALA A 17 5.77 -5.65 -56.38
CA ALA A 17 6.93 -4.77 -56.31
C ALA A 17 6.63 -3.43 -55.63
N ILE A 18 7.63 -2.87 -54.94
CA ILE A 18 7.77 -1.42 -54.74
C ILE A 18 9.24 -1.04 -54.97
N ASP A 19 9.46 -0.32 -56.07
CA ASP A 19 10.69 0.38 -56.43
C ASP A 19 10.98 1.57 -55.48
N GLY A 20 12.27 1.90 -55.33
CA GLY A 20 12.89 2.75 -54.30
C GLY A 20 12.62 4.28 -54.33
N PRO A 21 13.58 5.18 -54.01
CA PRO A 21 15.03 4.99 -53.95
C PRO A 21 15.74 5.40 -52.63
N ILE A 22 16.95 4.88 -52.59
CA ILE A 22 18.12 5.13 -51.74
C ILE A 22 18.55 6.61 -51.80
N ASN A 23 18.98 7.17 -50.67
CA ASN A 23 19.83 8.35 -50.65
C ASN A 23 21.07 8.07 -49.79
N LEU A 24 22.21 7.93 -50.49
CA LEU A 24 23.56 7.83 -49.94
C LEU A 24 24.15 9.24 -49.88
N GLY A 25 24.68 9.62 -48.72
CA GLY A 25 25.45 10.85 -48.54
C GLY A 25 26.71 10.57 -47.74
N LEU A 26 27.79 10.19 -48.44
CA LEU A 26 29.16 10.18 -47.95
C LEU A 26 29.71 11.61 -47.96
N GLY A 27 30.39 12.00 -46.89
CA GLY A 27 31.21 13.21 -46.81
C GLY A 27 32.39 13.01 -45.87
N MET A 28 33.58 12.84 -46.46
CA MET A 28 34.89 12.75 -45.78
C MET A 28 35.30 14.08 -45.13
N GLY A 29 36.22 14.00 -44.14
CA GLY A 29 36.86 15.11 -43.41
C GLY A 29 37.82 15.97 -44.26
N PRO A 30 38.84 16.68 -43.69
CA PRO A 30 39.72 16.22 -42.59
C PRO A 30 40.23 17.31 -41.61
N GLY A 31 41.00 16.89 -40.59
CA GLY A 31 42.23 17.62 -40.22
C GLY A 31 42.45 17.99 -38.75
N GLY A 32 43.59 17.55 -38.21
CA GLY A 32 44.37 18.37 -37.28
C GLY A 32 44.57 17.83 -35.86
N GLY A 33 45.51 16.91 -35.67
CA GLY A 33 46.07 16.59 -34.36
C GLY A 33 47.09 17.62 -33.87
N ARG A 34 47.27 17.74 -32.56
CA ARG A 34 48.57 18.10 -31.97
C ARG A 34 48.71 17.63 -30.53
N MET A 35 49.91 17.10 -30.28
CA MET A 35 50.46 16.53 -29.06
C MET A 35 50.61 17.55 -27.93
N GLY A 36 50.61 17.05 -26.69
CA GLY A 36 51.14 17.74 -25.51
C GLY A 36 51.40 16.74 -24.39
N MET A 37 52.59 16.13 -24.40
CA MET A 37 53.18 15.40 -23.26
C MET A 37 53.50 16.37 -22.12
N GLY A 38 53.42 15.90 -20.88
CA GLY A 38 53.94 16.59 -19.70
C GLY A 38 53.85 15.75 -18.43
N LEU A 39 54.89 14.95 -18.18
CA LEU A 39 55.18 14.23 -16.94
C LEU A 39 55.40 15.22 -15.76
N GLY A 40 55.10 14.78 -14.53
CA GLY A 40 55.52 15.50 -13.32
C GLY A 40 55.15 14.77 -12.03
N MET A 41 56.12 14.03 -11.49
CA MET A 41 56.09 13.32 -10.19
C MET A 41 55.92 14.25 -8.98
N GLY A 42 55.38 13.67 -7.90
CA GLY A 42 56.07 13.63 -6.60
C GLY A 42 55.81 14.77 -5.60
N GLY A 43 55.44 14.40 -4.36
CA GLY A 43 55.48 15.32 -3.22
C GLY A 43 54.76 14.83 -1.97
N MET A 44 55.39 13.94 -1.21
CA MET A 44 55.08 13.72 0.22
C MET A 44 55.68 14.86 1.06
N HIS A 45 54.92 15.38 2.03
CA HIS A 45 55.38 15.99 3.29
C HIS A 45 54.16 16.07 4.23
N HIS A 46 54.04 15.23 5.26
CA HIS A 46 54.48 15.50 6.65
C HIS A 46 54.29 16.95 7.11
N ASN A 47 53.32 17.18 8.01
CA ASN A 47 53.57 18.00 9.19
C ASN A 47 52.69 17.59 10.38
N ASN A 48 53.33 17.72 11.52
CA ASN A 48 53.09 17.14 12.82
C ASN A 48 52.62 18.26 13.78
N PHE A 49 52.17 17.88 14.98
CA PHE A 49 52.00 18.72 16.20
C PHE A 49 50.74 19.62 16.24
N MET A 50 50.04 19.82 17.36
CA MET A 50 50.33 19.61 18.79
C MET A 50 49.01 19.53 19.58
N GLY A 51 49.00 18.84 20.71
CA GLY A 51 47.83 18.65 21.56
C GLY A 51 47.68 19.61 22.75
N MET A 52 46.48 19.50 23.35
CA MET A 52 46.02 19.88 24.70
C MET A 52 45.68 21.36 24.99
N PRO A 53 44.87 21.67 26.04
CA PRO A 53 43.84 20.88 26.74
C PRO A 53 42.46 21.59 26.82
N MET A 54 41.41 20.79 27.08
CA MET A 54 40.06 21.25 27.40
C MET A 54 39.97 21.76 28.85
N GLY A 55 39.46 22.99 29.02
CA GLY A 55 38.91 23.51 30.26
C GLY A 55 37.43 23.87 30.08
N PRO A 56 36.59 23.79 31.12
CA PRO A 56 35.14 23.78 30.98
C PRO A 56 34.59 25.21 30.91
N ARG A 57 33.77 25.49 29.90
CA ARG A 57 32.90 26.67 29.89
C ARG A 57 31.46 26.27 29.65
N MET A 58 30.66 26.47 30.69
CA MET A 58 29.22 26.67 30.63
C MET A 58 28.87 27.59 29.45
N ASN A 59 27.87 27.21 28.66
CA ASN A 59 27.13 28.17 27.87
C ASN A 59 25.66 27.78 27.79
N ASN A 60 24.83 28.60 28.43
CA ASN A 60 23.42 28.76 28.13
C ASN A 60 23.28 29.22 26.69
N TYR A 61 22.59 28.45 25.84
CA TYR A 61 21.88 28.99 24.68
C TYR A 61 20.62 28.15 24.45
N MET A 62 19.46 28.75 24.72
CA MET A 62 18.20 28.36 24.10
C MET A 62 18.35 28.54 22.59
N GLY A 63 18.64 27.45 21.89
CA GLY A 63 18.51 27.35 20.45
C GLY A 63 17.12 26.82 20.11
N ILE A 64 16.31 27.66 19.48
CA ILE A 64 15.10 27.25 18.77
C ILE A 64 15.54 26.27 17.68
N GLY A 65 15.28 24.99 17.91
CA GLY A 65 15.65 23.91 17.01
C GLY A 65 14.94 24.05 15.67
N GLY A 66 15.72 24.14 14.60
CA GLY A 66 15.25 24.03 13.23
C GLY A 66 14.71 22.62 12.96
N GLY A 67 13.46 22.55 12.50
CA GLY A 67 12.89 21.36 11.88
C GLY A 67 13.39 21.20 10.43
N PRO A 68 13.27 19.99 9.86
CA PRO A 68 13.96 19.62 8.64
C PRO A 68 13.43 20.39 7.43
N MET A 69 14.36 21.00 6.68
CA MET A 69 14.09 21.55 5.35
C MET A 69 13.80 20.40 4.38
N ILE A 70 12.53 20.25 4.00
CA ILE A 70 12.17 19.53 2.78
C ILE A 70 12.49 20.47 1.61
N GLY A 71 13.64 20.24 1.00
CA GLY A 71 14.05 20.89 -0.24
C GLY A 71 13.18 20.44 -1.41
N GLY A 72 12.94 21.37 -2.33
CA GLY A 72 12.47 21.03 -3.69
C GLY A 72 10.98 21.27 -3.98
N TRP A 73 10.32 22.21 -3.30
CA TRP A 73 9.05 22.74 -3.80
C TRP A 73 9.31 23.93 -4.73
N TYR A 74 8.57 23.97 -5.84
CA TYR A 74 8.55 25.02 -6.85
C TYR A 74 8.90 26.40 -6.30
N GLY A 75 9.84 27.06 -6.99
CA GLY A 75 10.47 28.30 -6.60
C GLY A 75 9.58 29.18 -5.75
N ALA A 76 10.05 29.41 -4.52
CA ALA A 76 9.61 30.41 -3.56
C ALA A 76 8.19 30.90 -3.84
N GLY A 77 7.24 30.44 -3.03
CA GLY A 77 5.94 31.07 -2.90
C GLY A 77 6.14 32.58 -2.90
N LYS A 78 5.95 33.21 -4.07
CA LYS A 78 5.73 34.63 -4.14
C LYS A 78 4.44 34.75 -3.39
N SER A 79 4.55 35.22 -2.16
CA SER A 79 3.42 35.81 -1.47
C SER A 79 2.61 36.56 -2.52
N LEU A 80 1.30 36.36 -2.53
CA LEU A 80 0.38 37.15 -3.36
C LEU A 80 0.57 38.66 -3.12
N TYR A 81 1.27 39.02 -2.03
CA TYR A 81 1.72 40.35 -1.70
C TYR A 81 3.18 40.57 -2.11
N SER A 82 3.46 41.73 -2.71
CA SER A 82 4.83 42.15 -3.00
C SER A 82 5.70 42.15 -1.73
N ASP A 83 7.01 41.94 -1.88
CA ASP A 83 7.98 42.01 -0.77
C ASP A 83 7.88 43.33 0.02
N ALA A 84 7.45 44.40 -0.64
CA ALA A 84 7.15 45.68 -0.01
C ALA A 84 6.00 45.59 1.01
N ARG A 85 4.89 44.92 0.66
CA ARG A 85 3.76 44.71 1.57
C ARG A 85 4.10 43.75 2.71
N LEU A 86 4.93 42.75 2.45
CA LEU A 86 5.40 41.85 3.52
C LEU A 86 6.25 42.62 4.53
N LYS A 87 7.20 43.44 4.06
CA LYS A 87 8.00 44.32 4.92
C LYS A 87 7.18 45.37 5.65
N GLU A 88 6.12 45.88 5.02
CA GLU A 88 5.19 46.83 5.64
C GLU A 88 4.37 46.15 6.75
N MET A 89 3.90 44.92 6.53
CA MET A 89 3.25 44.10 7.56
C MET A 89 4.19 43.75 8.72
N GLU A 90 5.44 43.38 8.43
CA GLU A 90 6.46 43.11 9.44
C GLU A 90 6.80 44.38 10.24
N ALA A 91 6.93 45.53 9.57
CA ALA A 91 7.14 46.81 10.24
C ALA A 91 5.93 47.21 11.10
N PHE A 92 4.70 46.93 10.65
CA PHE A 92 3.47 47.18 11.42
C PHE A 92 3.33 46.29 12.65
N THR A 93 3.72 45.02 12.55
CA THR A 93 3.70 44.08 13.69
C THR A 93 4.79 44.40 14.71
N LYS A 94 6.00 44.76 14.25
CA LYS A 94 7.14 45.08 15.13
C LYS A 94 6.98 46.39 15.91
N LYS A 95 6.32 47.40 15.32
CA LYS A 95 6.22 48.75 15.91
C LYS A 95 5.06 48.94 16.89
N LYS A 96 4.19 47.94 17.06
CA LYS A 96 2.85 48.18 17.63
C LYS A 96 2.36 47.12 18.62
N MET A 97 3.28 46.30 19.14
CA MET A 97 3.06 45.25 20.16
C MET A 97 2.49 45.73 21.52
N GLN A 98 2.21 47.04 21.68
CA GLN A 98 1.65 47.63 22.92
C GLN A 98 0.15 47.98 22.87
N ARG A 99 -0.57 47.77 21.75
CA ARG A 99 -2.03 48.04 21.68
C ARG A 99 -2.81 46.85 21.14
N GLU A 100 -3.82 46.43 21.90
CA GLU A 100 -4.71 45.27 21.66
C GLU A 100 -5.34 45.22 20.26
N GLY A 101 -5.43 46.35 19.53
CA GLY A 101 -6.01 46.44 18.18
C GLY A 101 -5.12 45.98 17.01
N VAL A 102 -3.86 45.59 17.24
CA VAL A 102 -2.94 45.13 16.16
C VAL A 102 -3.17 43.66 15.81
N SER A 103 -3.75 42.91 16.74
CA SER A 103 -4.11 41.51 16.60
C SER A 103 -5.11 41.29 15.45
N TYR A 104 -6.17 42.12 15.38
CA TYR A 104 -7.24 42.01 14.37
C TYR A 104 -6.74 42.08 12.91
N PHE A 105 -5.88 43.04 12.57
CA PHE A 105 -5.39 43.19 11.20
C PHE A 105 -4.46 42.06 10.78
N ALA A 106 -3.63 41.56 11.71
CA ALA A 106 -2.82 40.38 11.47
C ALA A 106 -3.71 39.15 11.21
N TYR A 107 -4.78 38.97 12.00
CA TYR A 107 -5.75 37.88 11.80
C TYR A 107 -6.46 37.96 10.46
N MET A 108 -6.98 39.15 10.12
CA MET A 108 -7.72 39.31 8.87
C MET A 108 -6.83 39.11 7.65
N THR A 109 -5.55 39.49 7.76
CA THR A 109 -4.58 39.23 6.70
C THR A 109 -4.23 37.75 6.57
N LEU A 110 -4.11 37.03 7.69
CA LEU A 110 -3.85 35.58 7.67
C LEU A 110 -5.05 34.82 7.11
N ILE A 111 -6.26 35.12 7.57
CA ILE A 111 -7.50 34.55 7.04
C ILE A 111 -7.61 34.85 5.54
N ASN A 112 -7.39 36.09 5.12
CA ASN A 112 -7.48 36.47 3.70
C ASN A 112 -6.40 35.78 2.84
N SER A 113 -5.17 35.68 3.35
CA SER A 113 -4.09 34.94 2.69
C SER A 113 -4.45 33.47 2.54
N TRP A 114 -5.01 32.87 3.59
CA TRP A 114 -5.45 31.48 3.59
C TRP A 114 -6.61 31.24 2.63
N THR A 115 -7.70 32.02 2.71
CA THR A 115 -8.85 31.89 1.81
C THR A 115 -8.43 32.08 0.36
N SER A 116 -7.61 33.10 0.06
CA SER A 116 -7.10 33.36 -1.29
C SER A 116 -6.23 32.21 -1.80
N SER A 117 -5.31 31.69 -0.99
CA SER A 117 -4.43 30.57 -1.38
C SER A 117 -5.23 29.28 -1.59
N THR A 118 -6.24 29.05 -0.74
CA THR A 118 -7.12 27.87 -0.81
C THR A 118 -8.00 27.91 -2.05
N LEU A 119 -8.61 29.07 -2.34
CA LEU A 119 -9.39 29.28 -3.56
C LEU A 119 -8.51 29.13 -4.79
N LEU A 120 -7.32 29.73 -4.78
CA LEU A 120 -6.36 29.60 -5.87
C LEU A 120 -5.98 28.14 -6.11
N PHE A 121 -5.73 27.37 -5.05
CA PHE A 121 -5.46 25.93 -5.15
C PHE A 121 -6.62 25.19 -5.80
N ILE A 122 -7.86 25.41 -5.35
CA ILE A 122 -9.05 24.80 -5.96
C ILE A 122 -9.14 25.16 -7.45
N PHE A 123 -8.96 26.44 -7.81
CA PHE A 123 -9.00 26.88 -9.21
C PHE A 123 -7.88 26.28 -10.05
N GLN A 124 -6.69 26.09 -9.48
CA GLN A 124 -5.58 25.43 -10.16
C GLN A 124 -5.87 23.94 -10.40
N GLN A 125 -6.46 23.24 -9.42
CA GLN A 125 -6.87 21.84 -9.55
C GLN A 125 -8.01 21.65 -10.57
N LEU A 126 -8.86 22.67 -10.74
CA LEU A 126 -9.88 22.69 -11.80
C LEU A 126 -9.28 22.88 -13.20
N LYS A 127 -8.08 23.44 -13.29
CA LYS A 127 -7.40 23.62 -14.57
C LYS A 127 -6.88 22.26 -15.05
N GLY A 128 -7.25 21.87 -16.25
CA GLY A 128 -6.69 20.66 -16.86
C GLY A 128 -5.17 20.78 -17.02
N SER A 129 -4.47 19.67 -16.79
CA SER A 129 -3.05 19.55 -17.14
C SER A 129 -2.93 19.18 -18.61
N PHE A 130 -2.16 19.95 -19.38
CA PHE A 130 -1.83 19.58 -20.76
C PHE A 130 -0.94 18.32 -20.84
N VAL A 131 -0.30 17.95 -19.72
CA VAL A 131 0.64 16.81 -19.66
C VAL A 131 -0.08 15.48 -19.51
N SER A 132 -1.32 15.48 -19.04
CA SER A 132 -2.10 14.25 -18.85
C SER A 132 -2.57 13.63 -20.16
N ASP A 133 -2.35 14.32 -21.28
CA ASP A 133 -2.94 14.12 -22.61
C ASP A 133 -4.47 13.99 -22.61
N LEU A 134 -5.18 14.14 -21.48
CA LEU A 134 -6.63 14.02 -21.42
C LEU A 134 -7.29 15.15 -22.24
N PRO A 135 -8.40 14.88 -22.94
CA PRO A 135 -9.04 15.91 -23.73
C PRO A 135 -9.61 16.98 -22.79
N SER A 136 -9.73 18.22 -23.25
CA SER A 136 -10.11 19.34 -22.37
C SER A 136 -11.48 19.17 -21.71
N ASP A 137 -12.37 18.41 -22.35
CA ASP A 137 -13.71 18.02 -21.91
C ASP A 137 -13.75 16.65 -21.19
N GLY A 138 -12.65 15.89 -21.22
CA GLY A 138 -12.53 14.59 -20.57
C GLY A 138 -11.71 14.65 -19.28
N PHE A 139 -12.36 14.36 -18.17
CA PHE A 139 -11.71 14.19 -16.88
C PHE A 139 -12.35 13.07 -16.06
N ASP A 140 -11.55 12.58 -15.11
CA ASP A 140 -11.92 11.63 -14.08
C ASP A 140 -11.28 12.07 -12.76
N LEU A 141 -12.11 12.57 -11.85
CA LEU A 141 -11.70 12.93 -10.49
C LEU A 141 -12.22 11.86 -9.54
N CYS A 142 -11.38 11.40 -8.63
CA CYS A 142 -11.78 10.38 -7.68
C CYS A 142 -11.09 10.58 -6.34
N SER A 143 -11.82 10.38 -5.26
CA SER A 143 -11.28 10.29 -3.92
C SER A 143 -11.78 9.02 -3.27
N VAL A 144 -10.85 8.23 -2.76
CA VAL A 144 -11.10 6.96 -2.11
C VAL A 144 -10.52 7.01 -0.71
N LEU A 145 -11.33 6.71 0.30
CA LEU A 145 -10.89 6.43 1.66
C LEU A 145 -11.21 4.97 1.97
N TYR A 146 -10.17 4.19 2.21
CA TYR A 146 -10.29 2.77 2.54
C TYR A 146 -9.41 2.42 3.74
N GLU A 147 -9.64 1.26 4.34
CA GLU A 147 -8.80 0.73 5.42
C GLU A 147 -7.78 -0.26 4.81
N ALA A 148 -6.50 0.03 5.00
CA ALA A 148 -5.39 -0.88 4.71
C ALA A 148 -4.91 -1.54 6.01
N GLY A 149 -4.06 -2.56 5.86
CA GLY A 149 -3.45 -3.29 6.96
C GLY A 149 -4.28 -4.48 7.45
N THR A 150 -3.99 -4.92 8.67
CA THR A 150 -4.67 -6.04 9.35
C THR A 150 -5.66 -5.49 10.36
N ILE A 151 -6.51 -6.36 10.91
CA ILE A 151 -7.58 -5.94 11.83
C ILE A 151 -7.02 -5.32 13.13
N ASP A 152 -5.85 -5.76 13.58
CA ASP A 152 -5.20 -5.20 14.77
C ASP A 152 -4.53 -3.85 14.48
N CYS A 153 -4.05 -3.65 13.25
CA CYS A 153 -3.34 -2.46 12.81
C CYS A 153 -3.97 -1.89 11.53
N THR A 154 -5.24 -1.49 11.64
CA THR A 154 -5.95 -0.86 10.52
C THR A 154 -5.44 0.55 10.31
N VAL A 155 -4.99 0.85 9.09
CA VAL A 155 -4.53 2.18 8.68
C VAL A 155 -5.53 2.75 7.68
N PRO A 156 -6.23 3.85 8.00
CA PRO A 156 -7.06 4.50 7.01
C PRO A 156 -6.16 5.19 5.98
N VAL A 157 -6.37 4.90 4.70
CA VAL A 157 -5.61 5.45 3.59
C VAL A 157 -6.57 6.25 2.70
N LEU A 158 -6.31 7.55 2.61
CA LEU A 158 -6.99 8.45 1.69
C LEU A 158 -6.16 8.57 0.43
N LEU A 159 -6.79 8.38 -0.73
CA LEU A 159 -6.23 8.60 -2.04
C LEU A 159 -7.11 9.56 -2.81
N HIS A 160 -6.48 10.48 -3.52
CA HIS A 160 -7.11 11.47 -4.34
C HIS A 160 -6.44 11.49 -5.71
N GLN A 161 -7.27 11.42 -6.74
CA GLN A 161 -6.90 11.64 -8.13
C GLN A 161 -7.51 12.96 -8.59
N ASP A 162 -6.64 13.86 -9.04
CA ASP A 162 -7.06 15.17 -9.55
C ASP A 162 -7.53 15.10 -11.02
N ARG A 163 -7.90 16.25 -11.57
CA ARG A 163 -8.32 16.37 -12.98
C ARG A 163 -7.19 16.00 -13.96
N GLY A 164 -5.95 16.21 -13.57
CA GLY A 164 -4.75 15.89 -14.33
C GLY A 164 -4.34 14.42 -14.26
N ALA A 165 -5.06 13.57 -13.54
CA ALA A 165 -4.64 12.21 -13.19
C ALA A 165 -3.34 12.15 -12.35
N GLU A 166 -3.00 13.23 -11.64
CA GLU A 166 -2.02 13.18 -10.54
C GLU A 166 -2.64 12.48 -9.34
N LEU A 167 -1.81 11.78 -8.58
CA LEU A 167 -2.24 10.98 -7.44
C LEU A 167 -1.57 11.50 -6.18
N ALA A 168 -2.38 11.77 -5.16
CA ALA A 168 -1.91 12.12 -3.82
C ALA A 168 -2.67 11.29 -2.79
N GLY A 169 -1.99 10.87 -1.73
CA GLY A 169 -2.60 10.13 -0.65
C GLY A 169 -2.02 10.50 0.70
N THR A 170 -2.66 10.00 1.76
CA THR A 170 -2.20 10.16 3.13
C THR A 170 -2.81 9.10 4.03
N ASN A 171 -2.06 8.72 5.06
CA ASN A 171 -2.52 7.94 6.21
C ASN A 171 -2.62 8.80 7.49
N ASP A 172 -2.40 10.12 7.39
CA ASP A 172 -2.51 11.04 8.51
C ASP A 172 -3.98 11.24 8.89
N LEU A 173 -4.34 10.77 10.08
CA LEU A 173 -5.67 10.89 10.64
C LEU A 173 -6.19 12.33 10.64
N SER A 174 -5.34 13.33 10.91
CA SER A 174 -5.77 14.74 10.93
C SER A 174 -6.25 15.20 9.55
N LEU A 175 -5.55 14.81 8.49
CA LEU A 175 -5.91 15.14 7.11
C LEU A 175 -7.17 14.40 6.66
N ILE A 176 -7.29 13.13 7.06
CA ILE A 176 -8.48 12.31 6.79
C ILE A 176 -9.71 12.92 7.48
N GLN A 177 -9.56 13.42 8.71
CA GLN A 177 -10.64 14.10 9.42
C GLN A 177 -11.11 15.35 8.68
N TYR A 178 -10.20 16.15 8.13
CA TYR A 178 -10.57 17.31 7.31
C TYR A 178 -11.28 16.92 6.01
N SER A 179 -10.85 15.81 5.38
CA SER A 179 -11.47 15.33 4.14
C SER A 179 -12.94 14.92 4.31
N TYR A 180 -13.33 14.48 5.51
CA TYR A 180 -14.69 14.03 5.82
C TYR A 180 -15.77 15.04 5.42
N MET A 181 -15.53 16.33 5.69
CA MET A 181 -16.48 17.37 5.33
C MET A 181 -16.66 17.48 3.81
N GLY A 182 -15.59 17.30 3.04
CA GLY A 182 -15.64 17.25 1.57
C GLY A 182 -16.49 16.08 1.06
N TYR A 183 -16.29 14.89 1.62
CA TYR A 183 -17.12 13.71 1.33
C TYR A 183 -18.60 13.97 1.66
N TRP A 184 -18.89 14.46 2.87
CA TRP A 184 -20.26 14.71 3.32
C TRP A 184 -20.98 15.74 2.45
N LEU A 185 -20.31 16.84 2.09
CA LEU A 185 -20.86 17.87 1.19
C LEU A 185 -21.08 17.31 -0.23
N ALA A 186 -20.15 16.53 -0.77
CA ALA A 186 -20.31 15.86 -2.06
C ALA A 186 -21.53 14.92 -2.06
N HIS A 187 -21.70 14.13 -0.99
CA HIS A 187 -22.84 13.25 -0.81
C HIS A 187 -24.15 14.01 -0.73
N ARG A 188 -24.22 15.08 0.07
CA ARG A 188 -25.42 15.92 0.20
C ARG A 188 -25.80 16.56 -1.13
N ALA A 189 -24.83 17.07 -1.88
CA ALA A 189 -25.08 17.61 -3.22
C ALA A 189 -25.63 16.54 -4.16
N ALA A 190 -24.99 15.36 -4.23
CA ALA A 190 -25.47 14.26 -5.06
C ALA A 190 -26.88 13.77 -4.66
N ALA A 191 -27.18 13.70 -3.37
CA ALA A 191 -28.51 13.35 -2.85
C ALA A 191 -29.58 14.34 -3.31
N SER A 192 -29.33 15.66 -3.20
CA SER A 192 -30.27 16.68 -3.66
C SER A 192 -30.59 16.56 -5.15
N PHE A 193 -29.60 16.24 -5.99
CA PHE A 193 -29.84 16.04 -7.42
C PHE A 193 -30.67 14.81 -7.73
N LYS A 194 -30.53 13.75 -6.92
CA LYS A 194 -31.35 12.54 -7.04
C LYS A 194 -32.82 12.83 -6.66
N GLU A 195 -33.06 13.68 -5.66
CA GLU A 195 -34.39 14.14 -5.27
C GLU A 195 -35.02 15.05 -6.33
N ASP A 196 -34.26 16.02 -6.84
CA ASP A 196 -34.69 16.93 -7.92
C ASP A 196 -35.07 16.15 -9.19
N ALA A 197 -34.28 15.13 -9.54
CA ALA A 197 -34.57 14.26 -10.68
C ALA A 197 -35.89 13.48 -10.49
N ARG A 198 -36.18 13.00 -9.26
CA ARG A 198 -37.43 12.30 -8.93
C ARG A 198 -38.65 13.23 -8.99
N SER A 199 -38.51 14.47 -8.50
CA SER A 199 -39.59 15.45 -8.53
C SER A 199 -39.93 15.92 -9.94
N SER A 200 -38.92 16.02 -10.82
CA SER A 200 -39.09 16.47 -12.21
C SER A 200 -39.74 15.42 -13.12
N THR A 201 -39.64 14.12 -12.80
CA THR A 201 -40.28 13.04 -13.57
C THR A 201 -41.81 13.02 -13.53
N GLY A 202 -42.45 13.86 -12.71
CA GLY A 202 -43.91 14.05 -12.70
C GLY A 202 -44.47 14.96 -13.80
N SER A 203 -43.62 15.67 -14.54
CA SER A 203 -44.04 16.55 -15.65
C SER A 203 -43.43 16.06 -16.96
N VAL A 204 -44.23 15.34 -17.75
CA VAL A 204 -43.86 14.87 -19.09
C VAL A 204 -43.80 16.07 -20.03
N ALA A 205 -42.68 16.79 -20.03
CA ALA A 205 -42.27 17.62 -21.13
C ALA A 205 -41.27 16.81 -21.98
N LYS A 206 -41.66 16.48 -23.21
CA LYS A 206 -40.80 15.95 -24.27
C LYS A 206 -39.66 16.94 -24.55
N GLY A 207 -38.57 16.85 -23.80
CA GLY A 207 -37.32 17.55 -24.07
C GLY A 207 -36.52 16.81 -25.15
N GLY A 208 -36.10 17.54 -26.18
CA GLY A 208 -35.40 16.99 -27.36
C GLY A 208 -34.02 16.37 -27.07
N PRO A 209 -33.44 15.66 -28.06
CA PRO A 209 -32.26 14.81 -27.91
C PRO A 209 -30.93 15.57 -27.92
N GLY A 210 -30.81 16.67 -27.18
CA GLY A 210 -29.59 17.46 -27.14
C GLY A 210 -29.32 18.04 -25.76
N SER A 211 -28.14 17.74 -25.21
CA SER A 211 -27.55 18.36 -24.01
C SER A 211 -27.84 17.69 -22.66
N SER A 212 -27.71 16.36 -22.55
CA SER A 212 -27.25 15.76 -21.29
C SER A 212 -25.72 15.78 -21.29
N SER A 213 -25.08 16.29 -20.24
CA SER A 213 -23.61 16.40 -20.17
C SER A 213 -22.88 15.05 -20.20
N GLY A 214 -23.62 13.93 -20.18
CA GLY A 214 -23.14 12.55 -20.12
C GLY A 214 -22.26 12.23 -18.89
N THR A 215 -22.01 13.22 -18.03
CA THR A 215 -21.15 13.08 -16.86
C THR A 215 -21.85 12.19 -15.84
N THR A 216 -21.09 11.30 -15.21
CA THR A 216 -21.58 10.37 -14.19
C THR A 216 -20.89 10.67 -12.88
N ILE A 217 -21.68 10.90 -11.84
CA ILE A 217 -21.22 11.13 -10.47
C ILE A 217 -21.61 9.89 -9.66
N ARG A 218 -20.63 9.29 -8.98
CA ARG A 218 -20.85 8.20 -8.02
C ARG A 218 -20.33 8.64 -6.65
N VAL A 219 -21.21 8.62 -5.65
CA VAL A 219 -20.88 8.89 -4.26
C VAL A 219 -21.30 7.71 -3.41
N GLU A 220 -20.43 7.30 -2.51
CA GLU A 220 -20.61 6.21 -1.58
C GLU A 220 -19.91 6.55 -0.26
N ILE A 221 -20.64 6.53 0.84
CA ILE A 221 -20.08 6.77 2.18
C ILE A 221 -20.64 5.74 3.13
N ASN A 222 -19.74 5.05 3.83
CA ASN A 222 -20.08 4.02 4.79
C ASN A 222 -19.54 4.47 6.15
N HIS A 223 -20.44 4.75 7.07
CA HIS A 223 -20.06 5.02 8.45
C HIS A 223 -19.88 3.70 9.19
N GLU A 224 -18.74 3.51 9.83
CA GLU A 224 -18.55 2.40 10.73
C GLU A 224 -19.33 2.69 12.01
N SER A 225 -20.39 1.93 12.29
CA SER A 225 -21.12 2.07 13.54
C SER A 225 -20.23 1.61 14.69
N THR A 226 -19.98 2.50 15.65
CA THR A 226 -19.14 2.26 16.83
C THR A 226 -19.66 1.07 17.66
N GLU A 227 -20.97 0.80 17.60
CA GLU A 227 -21.63 -0.34 18.25
C GLU A 227 -21.27 -1.70 17.61
N GLY A 228 -20.91 -1.72 16.32
CA GLY A 228 -20.59 -2.94 15.58
C GLY A 228 -19.30 -3.63 16.06
N ARG A 229 -18.32 -2.87 16.59
CA ARG A 229 -17.07 -3.45 17.13
C ARG A 229 -17.26 -4.04 18.54
N GLN A 230 -18.02 -3.39 19.41
CA GLN A 230 -18.27 -3.92 20.76
C GLN A 230 -19.12 -5.20 20.72
N TYR A 231 -20.11 -5.28 19.83
CA TYR A 231 -20.93 -6.49 19.70
C TYR A 231 -20.22 -7.65 18.98
N SER A 232 -19.30 -7.39 18.06
CA SER A 232 -18.56 -8.47 17.37
C SER A 232 -17.42 -9.07 18.20
N GLN A 233 -16.92 -8.35 19.21
CA GLN A 233 -15.88 -8.86 20.10
C GLN A 233 -16.43 -9.69 21.29
N GLN A 234 -17.72 -9.55 21.63
CA GLN A 234 -18.35 -10.27 22.77
C GLN A 234 -19.31 -11.40 22.38
N ARG A 235 -19.69 -11.55 21.10
CA ARG A 235 -20.80 -12.46 20.71
C ARG A 235 -20.27 -13.73 20.04
N GLY A 236 -20.26 -14.82 20.81
CA GLY A 236 -19.87 -16.16 20.35
C GLY A 236 -20.73 -16.73 19.21
N ASP A 237 -20.14 -17.71 18.52
CA ASP A 237 -20.35 -18.26 17.17
C ASP A 237 -21.76 -18.65 16.67
N ASN A 238 -22.88 -18.35 17.32
CA ASN A 238 -24.17 -19.01 17.02
C ASN A 238 -25.40 -18.11 16.74
N LEU A 239 -25.25 -16.86 16.27
CA LEU A 239 -26.42 -16.09 15.80
C LEU A 239 -26.29 -15.64 14.33
N PRO A 240 -27.42 -15.67 13.57
CA PRO A 240 -27.44 -15.19 12.19
C PRO A 240 -27.11 -13.69 12.13
N PRO A 241 -26.51 -13.26 11.01
CA PRO A 241 -25.94 -11.92 10.88
C PRO A 241 -27.03 -10.86 10.97
N VAL A 242 -26.78 -9.82 11.77
CA VAL A 242 -27.56 -8.58 11.74
C VAL A 242 -27.38 -7.97 10.35
N GLU A 243 -28.49 -7.81 9.63
CA GLU A 243 -28.57 -7.14 8.34
C GLU A 243 -28.05 -5.71 8.52
N ARG A 244 -26.83 -5.43 8.04
CA ARG A 244 -26.33 -4.05 7.99
C ARG A 244 -27.16 -3.29 6.98
N ASP A 245 -27.64 -2.10 7.36
CA ASP A 245 -28.22 -1.13 6.42
C ASP A 245 -27.33 -1.03 5.19
N SER A 246 -27.91 -1.37 4.04
CA SER A 246 -27.24 -1.31 2.74
C SER A 246 -26.68 0.10 2.54
N PRO A 247 -25.37 0.27 2.34
CA PRO A 247 -24.84 1.63 2.26
C PRO A 247 -25.41 2.43 1.11
N ASP A 248 -25.63 3.72 1.35
CA ASP A 248 -26.21 4.69 0.42
C ASP A 248 -25.28 4.95 -0.76
N THR A 249 -25.38 4.11 -1.79
CA THR A 249 -24.75 4.40 -3.09
C THR A 249 -25.66 5.34 -3.89
N ILE A 250 -25.12 6.50 -4.24
CA ILE A 250 -25.80 7.49 -5.07
C ILE A 250 -25.05 7.61 -6.38
N GLU A 251 -25.68 7.16 -7.47
CA GLU A 251 -25.23 7.42 -8.83
C GLU A 251 -26.19 8.41 -9.49
N VAL A 252 -25.66 9.53 -9.97
CA VAL A 252 -26.45 10.61 -10.59
C VAL A 252 -25.78 11.07 -11.87
N ARG A 253 -26.60 11.38 -12.87
CA ARG A 253 -26.18 12.07 -14.10
C ARG A 253 -26.59 13.54 -14.03
N PRO A 254 -25.68 14.46 -13.69
CA PRO A 254 -25.99 15.89 -13.67
C PRO A 254 -26.43 16.39 -15.04
N GLN A 255 -27.46 17.24 -15.02
CA GLN A 255 -28.02 17.88 -16.21
C GLN A 255 -27.14 19.06 -16.66
N ASN A 256 -26.65 19.83 -15.68
CA ASN A 256 -25.95 21.09 -15.92
C ASN A 256 -24.56 21.09 -15.28
N MET A 257 -23.67 21.94 -15.80
CA MET A 257 -22.32 22.11 -15.25
C MET A 257 -22.33 22.62 -13.80
N SER A 258 -23.34 23.40 -13.38
CA SER A 258 -23.41 23.84 -11.97
C SER A 258 -23.57 22.67 -11.01
N GLN A 259 -24.32 21.63 -11.38
CA GLN A 259 -24.46 20.42 -10.58
C GLN A 259 -23.14 19.65 -10.49
N VAL A 260 -22.38 19.59 -11.60
CA VAL A 260 -21.02 19.01 -11.61
C VAL A 260 -20.10 19.79 -10.66
N LEU A 261 -20.08 21.12 -10.75
CA LEU A 261 -19.26 21.98 -9.90
C LEU A 261 -19.59 21.84 -8.41
N SER A 262 -20.88 21.71 -8.07
CA SER A 262 -21.35 21.55 -6.69
C SER A 262 -20.85 20.27 -6.02
N VAL A 263 -20.50 19.22 -6.77
CA VAL A 263 -19.88 18.00 -6.24
C VAL A 263 -18.36 18.04 -6.40
N MET A 264 -17.87 18.61 -7.50
CA MET A 264 -16.44 18.69 -7.79
C MET A 264 -15.68 19.56 -6.78
N ILE A 265 -16.24 20.71 -6.37
CA ILE A 265 -15.55 21.58 -5.39
C ILE A 265 -15.38 20.87 -4.04
N PRO A 266 -16.42 20.27 -3.42
CA PRO A 266 -16.24 19.45 -2.22
C PRO A 266 -15.26 18.28 -2.40
N LEU A 267 -15.27 17.64 -3.57
CA LEU A 267 -14.33 16.57 -3.90
C LEU A 267 -12.87 17.07 -3.91
N LEU A 268 -12.59 18.26 -4.44
CA LEU A 268 -11.24 18.82 -4.39
C LEU A 268 -10.77 19.13 -2.96
N CYS A 269 -11.71 19.44 -2.07
CA CYS A 269 -11.43 19.62 -0.64
C CYS A 269 -11.08 18.30 0.08
N THR A 270 -11.27 17.13 -0.55
CA THR A 270 -10.79 15.86 0.02
C THR A 270 -9.32 15.58 -0.29
N SER A 271 -8.66 16.40 -1.12
CA SER A 271 -7.25 16.18 -1.45
C SER A 271 -6.33 16.33 -0.22
N PRO A 272 -5.33 15.45 -0.03
CA PRO A 272 -4.36 15.58 1.06
C PRO A 272 -3.59 16.90 1.03
N ASP A 273 -3.27 17.41 -0.16
CA ASP A 273 -2.63 18.70 -0.37
C ASP A 273 -3.46 19.86 0.22
N PHE A 274 -4.77 19.86 -0.03
CA PHE A 274 -5.70 20.81 0.57
C PHE A 274 -5.71 20.67 2.10
N GLY A 275 -5.84 19.44 2.59
CA GLY A 275 -5.83 19.14 4.02
C GLY A 275 -4.56 19.63 4.71
N SER A 276 -3.39 19.46 4.09
CA SER A 276 -2.10 19.90 4.65
C SER A 276 -2.01 21.42 4.74
N THR A 277 -2.48 22.13 3.72
CA THR A 277 -2.55 23.59 3.68
C THR A 277 -3.51 24.12 4.76
N LEU A 278 -4.66 23.46 4.93
CA LEU A 278 -5.61 23.75 5.98
C LEU A 278 -4.98 23.52 7.36
N ASN A 279 -4.36 22.36 7.60
CA ASN A 279 -3.73 22.00 8.86
C ASN A 279 -2.64 23.01 9.25
N TYR A 280 -1.75 23.38 8.32
CA TYR A 280 -0.73 24.39 8.55
C TYR A 280 -1.33 25.75 8.95
N SER A 281 -2.41 26.15 8.28
CA SER A 281 -3.08 27.42 8.56
C SER A 281 -3.79 27.42 9.92
N VAL A 282 -4.46 26.32 10.26
CA VAL A 282 -5.09 26.11 11.57
C VAL A 282 -4.04 26.10 12.68
N GLN A 283 -2.89 25.44 12.48
CA GLN A 283 -1.79 25.46 13.44
C GLN A 283 -1.19 26.86 13.61
N GLY A 284 -1.06 27.62 12.51
CA GLY A 284 -0.64 29.02 12.55
C GLY A 284 -1.60 29.88 13.38
N LEU A 285 -2.91 29.71 13.19
CA LEU A 285 -3.92 30.40 13.99
C LEU A 285 -3.88 29.97 15.46
N ARG A 286 -3.76 28.67 15.76
CA ARG A 286 -3.63 28.15 17.14
C ARG A 286 -2.48 28.83 17.89
N LYS A 287 -1.31 28.93 17.27
CA LYS A 287 -0.13 29.60 17.85
C LYS A 287 -0.37 31.09 18.10
N LEU A 288 -1.07 31.76 17.18
CA LEU A 288 -1.31 33.20 17.28
C LEU A 288 -2.34 33.57 18.34
N PHE A 289 -3.42 32.80 18.44
CA PHE A 289 -4.49 33.15 19.38
C PHE A 289 -4.26 32.64 20.80
N SER A 290 -3.21 31.83 21.03
CA SER A 290 -3.04 31.09 22.31
C SER A 290 -4.33 30.38 22.74
N ILE A 291 -5.22 30.08 21.79
CA ILE A 291 -6.46 29.40 22.12
C ILE A 291 -6.02 27.98 22.37
N ASP A 292 -6.06 27.61 23.64
CA ASP A 292 -6.17 26.23 24.07
C ASP A 292 -7.53 25.71 23.59
N VAL A 293 -7.71 25.64 22.27
CA VAL A 293 -8.74 24.82 21.67
C VAL A 293 -8.20 23.43 21.93
N GLN A 294 -8.43 22.93 23.14
CA GLN A 294 -8.36 21.51 23.40
C GLN A 294 -9.00 20.82 22.19
N ASP A 295 -8.37 19.77 21.66
CA ASP A 295 -8.83 18.97 20.50
C ASP A 295 -10.25 18.35 20.69
N HIS A 296 -11.00 18.81 21.67
CA HIS A 296 -12.32 18.39 22.12
C HIS A 296 -13.47 19.07 21.36
N GLN A 297 -13.24 20.09 20.52
CA GLN A 297 -14.33 20.83 19.86
C GLN A 297 -14.60 20.50 18.40
N LEU A 298 -13.66 19.89 17.66
CA LEU A 298 -14.07 19.24 16.41
C LEU A 298 -14.70 17.90 16.79
N PRO A 299 -15.98 17.65 16.45
CA PRO A 299 -16.53 16.32 16.62
C PRO A 299 -15.59 15.36 15.89
N LYS A 300 -15.02 14.40 16.63
CA LYS A 300 -14.21 13.34 16.04
C LYS A 300 -15.08 12.71 14.96
N PRO A 301 -14.73 12.87 13.67
CA PRO A 301 -15.59 12.33 12.63
C PRO A 301 -15.69 10.82 12.84
N PRO A 302 -16.85 10.22 12.53
CA PRO A 302 -17.01 8.78 12.63
C PRO A 302 -15.93 8.13 11.76
N ARG A 303 -15.46 6.95 12.15
CA ARG A 303 -14.67 6.13 11.22
C ARG A 303 -15.56 5.85 10.02
N PHE A 304 -15.04 6.12 8.83
CA PHE A 304 -15.80 5.97 7.60
C PHE A 304 -14.89 5.46 6.49
N THR A 305 -15.48 4.74 5.56
CA THR A 305 -14.91 4.50 4.24
C THR A 305 -15.78 5.19 3.21
N GLY A 306 -15.20 5.63 2.11
CA GLY A 306 -15.97 6.40 1.15
C GLY A 306 -15.29 6.54 -0.19
N ILE A 307 -16.11 6.55 -1.23
CA ILE A 307 -15.68 6.72 -2.61
C ILE A 307 -16.53 7.83 -3.22
N VAL A 308 -15.88 8.85 -3.73
CA VAL A 308 -16.51 9.89 -4.54
C VAL A 308 -15.77 9.91 -5.87
N SER A 309 -16.50 9.79 -6.97
CA SER A 309 -15.93 9.88 -8.32
C SER A 309 -16.83 10.68 -9.25
N ILE A 310 -16.20 11.46 -10.13
CA ILE A 310 -16.86 12.24 -11.17
C ILE A 310 -16.16 11.89 -12.49
N ARG A 311 -16.93 11.33 -13.43
CA ARG A 311 -16.43 10.86 -14.72
C ARG A 311 -17.19 11.50 -15.86
N THR A 312 -16.48 11.82 -16.92
CA THR A 312 -17.06 12.38 -18.15
C THR A 312 -17.10 11.33 -19.26
N PRO A 313 -18.04 11.43 -20.21
CA PRO A 313 -18.17 10.47 -21.30
C PRO A 313 -16.97 10.55 -22.26
N ALA A 314 -16.38 11.74 -22.44
CA ALA A 314 -15.17 11.93 -23.23
C ALA A 314 -13.97 11.17 -22.65
N PHE A 315 -13.87 11.13 -21.32
CA PHE A 315 -12.89 10.29 -20.63
C PHE A 315 -13.18 8.80 -20.85
N GLU A 316 -14.42 8.37 -20.65
CA GLU A 316 -14.82 6.96 -20.80
C GLU A 316 -14.61 6.44 -22.23
N ALA A 317 -14.95 7.22 -23.25
CA ALA A 317 -14.77 6.83 -24.64
C ALA A 317 -13.28 6.58 -24.97
N ARG A 318 -12.40 7.43 -24.46
CA ARG A 318 -10.96 7.28 -24.64
C ARG A 318 -10.39 6.13 -23.83
N SER A 319 -10.85 6.00 -22.59
CA SER A 319 -10.38 4.96 -21.69
C SER A 319 -10.79 3.58 -22.23
N LEU A 320 -12.06 3.38 -22.59
CA LEU A 320 -12.56 2.13 -23.18
C LEU A 320 -11.83 1.73 -24.48
N GLY A 321 -11.38 2.70 -25.28
CA GLY A 321 -10.59 2.45 -26.49
C GLY A 321 -9.18 1.92 -26.23
N CYS A 322 -8.62 2.13 -25.03
CA CYS A 322 -7.25 1.75 -24.68
C CYS A 322 -7.15 0.70 -23.55
N LEU A 323 -8.25 0.39 -22.85
CA LEU A 323 -8.26 -0.30 -21.55
C LEU A 323 -8.62 -1.80 -21.49
N PRO A 324 -9.21 -2.51 -22.49
CA PRO A 324 -9.76 -3.83 -22.19
C PRO A 324 -8.70 -4.83 -21.71
N HIS A 325 -7.42 -4.63 -22.04
CA HIS A 325 -6.28 -5.45 -21.62
C HIS A 325 -5.12 -4.61 -21.03
N SER A 326 -5.36 -3.38 -20.59
CA SER A 326 -4.30 -2.58 -19.96
C SER A 326 -4.00 -3.09 -18.55
N ASP A 327 -2.72 -3.08 -18.19
CA ASP A 327 -2.22 -3.42 -16.86
C ASP A 327 -2.35 -2.26 -15.85
N PHE A 328 -2.96 -1.15 -16.26
CA PHE A 328 -3.23 0.01 -15.41
C PHE A 328 -4.64 0.56 -15.63
N LYS A 329 -5.18 1.21 -14.60
CA LYS A 329 -6.49 1.87 -14.60
C LYS A 329 -6.46 3.18 -13.83
N SER A 330 -7.41 4.06 -14.13
CA SER A 330 -7.68 5.26 -13.31
C SER A 330 -8.15 4.86 -11.91
N LEU A 331 -7.97 5.74 -10.91
CA LEU A 331 -8.38 5.47 -9.52
C LEU A 331 -9.85 5.09 -9.42
N SER A 332 -10.75 5.76 -10.14
CA SER A 332 -12.20 5.49 -10.12
C SER A 332 -12.58 4.10 -10.62
N TRP A 333 -11.73 3.48 -11.45
CA TRP A 333 -11.90 2.15 -12.04
C TRP A 333 -10.95 1.12 -11.43
N SER A 334 -10.09 1.56 -10.50
CA SER A 334 -9.17 0.69 -9.81
C SER A 334 -9.93 -0.18 -8.81
N ILE A 335 -9.29 -1.28 -8.39
CA ILE A 335 -9.82 -2.15 -7.35
C ILE A 335 -9.99 -1.42 -6.01
N LEU A 336 -9.29 -0.30 -5.82
CA LEU A 336 -9.41 0.59 -4.66
C LEU A 336 -10.69 1.43 -4.67
N ALA A 337 -11.40 1.56 -5.79
CA ALA A 337 -12.71 2.22 -5.84
C ALA A 337 -13.89 1.22 -5.85
N GLU A 338 -13.63 -0.08 -5.61
CA GLU A 338 -14.65 -1.12 -5.60
C GLU A 338 -14.98 -1.63 -4.19
N ARG A 339 -16.07 -1.08 -3.64
CA ARG A 339 -16.74 -1.35 -2.36
C ARG A 339 -16.43 -2.68 -1.66
N ASP A 340 -16.60 -3.81 -2.36
CA ASP A 340 -16.53 -5.12 -1.72
C ASP A 340 -15.12 -5.73 -1.73
N ARG A 341 -14.16 -5.10 -2.41
CA ARG A 341 -12.82 -5.67 -2.60
C ARG A 341 -11.79 -5.21 -1.60
N HIS A 342 -11.98 -4.06 -0.95
CA HIS A 342 -11.01 -3.52 0.00
C HIS A 342 -10.69 -4.48 1.15
N SER A 343 -11.71 -5.18 1.66
CA SER A 343 -11.55 -6.21 2.69
C SER A 343 -11.09 -7.57 2.16
N THR A 344 -11.09 -7.80 0.85
CA THR A 344 -10.76 -9.11 0.25
C THR A 344 -9.41 -9.17 -0.46
N LEU A 345 -8.76 -8.03 -0.66
CA LEU A 345 -7.46 -7.91 -1.33
C LEU A 345 -6.35 -8.76 -0.69
N ALA A 346 -6.49 -9.15 0.57
CA ALA A 346 -5.49 -9.96 1.25
C ALA A 346 -5.41 -11.43 0.75
N LEU A 347 -6.47 -12.03 0.17
CA LEU A 347 -6.65 -13.46 0.53
C LEU A 347 -7.20 -14.47 -0.48
N LYS A 348 -7.79 -14.11 -1.62
CA LYS A 348 -8.31 -15.13 -2.55
C LYS A 348 -8.05 -14.81 -4.02
N HIS A 349 -7.71 -15.84 -4.80
CA HIS A 349 -7.53 -15.81 -6.26
C HIS A 349 -8.85 -15.61 -7.00
N THR A 350 -9.57 -14.53 -6.70
CA THR A 350 -10.78 -14.18 -7.44
C THR A 350 -10.41 -13.02 -8.36
N THR A 351 -10.24 -13.32 -9.66
CA THR A 351 -10.02 -12.28 -10.69
C THR A 351 -11.15 -11.24 -10.69
N THR A 352 -10.91 -10.01 -11.17
CA THR A 352 -11.98 -8.97 -11.23
C THR A 352 -13.22 -9.52 -11.92
N GLN A 353 -13.05 -10.22 -13.04
CA GLN A 353 -14.18 -10.70 -13.84
C GLN A 353 -15.01 -11.75 -13.10
N THR A 354 -14.36 -12.64 -12.33
CA THR A 354 -15.08 -13.61 -11.50
C THR A 354 -15.82 -12.94 -10.34
N TRP A 355 -15.24 -11.92 -9.73
CA TRP A 355 -15.88 -11.20 -8.63
C TRP A 355 -17.05 -10.34 -9.11
N GLU A 356 -16.92 -9.67 -10.25
CA GLU A 356 -18.03 -8.95 -10.91
C GLU A 356 -19.21 -9.88 -11.23
N LYS A 357 -18.93 -11.13 -11.62
CA LYS A 357 -19.95 -12.16 -11.88
C LYS A 357 -20.52 -12.81 -10.61
N THR A 358 -19.82 -12.68 -9.48
CA THR A 358 -20.25 -13.26 -8.20
C THR A 358 -21.42 -12.46 -7.64
N GLY A 359 -22.47 -13.12 -7.14
CA GLY A 359 -23.63 -12.44 -6.56
C GLY A 359 -23.29 -11.64 -5.30
N ALA A 360 -24.00 -10.54 -5.06
CA ALA A 360 -23.74 -9.64 -3.92
C ALA A 360 -23.69 -10.36 -2.56
N TYR A 361 -24.58 -11.32 -2.34
CA TYR A 361 -24.60 -12.14 -1.12
C TYR A 361 -23.33 -12.98 -0.94
N GLN A 362 -22.85 -13.63 -2.01
CA GLN A 362 -21.62 -14.42 -1.97
C GLN A 362 -20.39 -13.54 -1.74
N ARG A 363 -20.36 -12.33 -2.32
CA ARG A 363 -19.29 -11.36 -2.05
C ARG A 363 -19.25 -10.98 -0.57
N GLN A 364 -20.41 -10.70 0.02
CA GLN A 364 -20.51 -10.36 1.43
C GLN A 364 -20.07 -11.50 2.34
N GLN A 365 -20.47 -12.75 2.04
CA GLN A 365 -19.98 -13.92 2.76
C GLN A 365 -18.46 -14.06 2.66
N GLN A 366 -17.89 -13.91 1.47
CA GLN A 366 -16.43 -13.96 1.28
C GLN A 366 -15.73 -12.87 2.09
N VAL A 367 -16.23 -11.63 2.05
CA VAL A 367 -15.71 -10.52 2.88
C VAL A 367 -15.73 -10.87 4.37
N GLN A 368 -16.81 -11.49 4.85
CA GLN A 368 -16.95 -11.89 6.24
C GLN A 368 -15.98 -13.01 6.62
N ASP A 369 -15.88 -14.07 5.82
CA ASP A 369 -14.95 -15.18 6.04
C ASP A 369 -13.51 -14.67 6.15
N LEU A 370 -13.13 -13.70 5.30
CA LEU A 370 -11.79 -13.12 5.32
C LEU A 370 -11.54 -12.29 6.58
N ARG A 371 -12.53 -11.52 7.04
CA ARG A 371 -12.42 -10.81 8.32
C ARG A 371 -12.27 -11.76 9.50
N VAL A 372 -13.01 -12.87 9.50
CA VAL A 372 -12.89 -13.89 10.55
C VAL A 372 -11.50 -14.51 10.56
N ARG A 373 -10.95 -14.83 9.38
CA ARG A 373 -9.57 -15.35 9.26
C ARG A 373 -8.53 -14.34 9.75
N GLN A 374 -8.66 -13.08 9.38
CA GLN A 374 -7.77 -12.02 9.86
C GLN A 374 -7.86 -11.83 11.38
N LEU A 375 -9.06 -11.94 11.97
CA LEU A 375 -9.26 -11.89 13.42
C LEU A 375 -8.63 -13.09 14.14
N GLN A 376 -8.71 -14.27 13.53
CA GLN A 376 -8.05 -15.48 14.04
C GLN A 376 -6.53 -15.31 13.99
N LEU A 377 -6.00 -14.85 12.85
CA LEU A 377 -4.57 -14.57 12.69
C LEU A 377 -4.07 -13.55 13.71
N ALA A 378 -4.78 -12.44 13.87
CA ALA A 378 -4.54 -11.42 14.88
C ALA A 378 -4.43 -12.01 16.30
N ARG A 379 -5.43 -12.84 16.66
CA ARG A 379 -5.47 -13.50 17.96
C ARG A 379 -4.31 -14.48 18.13
N ASP A 380 -4.00 -15.27 17.12
CA ASP A 380 -2.91 -16.24 17.17
C ASP A 380 -1.55 -15.52 17.23
N ALA A 381 -1.39 -14.44 16.47
CA ALA A 381 -0.20 -13.62 16.43
C ALA A 381 0.07 -12.87 17.74
N SER A 382 -0.96 -12.59 18.55
CA SER A 382 -0.78 -12.02 19.89
C SER A 382 0.04 -12.90 20.84
N GLN A 383 0.13 -14.20 20.56
CA GLN A 383 0.94 -15.15 21.31
C GLN A 383 2.37 -15.28 20.77
N TRP A 384 2.65 -14.70 19.60
CA TRP A 384 3.97 -14.81 18.98
C TRP A 384 4.93 -13.83 19.63
N VAL A 385 6.18 -14.27 19.78
CA VAL A 385 7.26 -13.43 20.27
C VAL A 385 8.18 -13.10 19.12
N PHE A 386 8.19 -11.83 18.71
CA PHE A 386 9.04 -11.31 17.65
C PHE A 386 10.45 -11.04 18.20
N GLU A 387 11.44 -11.70 17.61
CA GLU A 387 12.86 -11.43 17.82
C GLU A 387 13.45 -10.75 16.58
N GLU A 388 14.68 -10.26 16.66
CA GLU A 388 15.33 -9.57 15.53
C GLU A 388 15.47 -10.44 14.27
N ALA A 389 15.69 -11.75 14.44
CA ALA A 389 15.95 -12.68 13.34
C ALA A 389 15.02 -13.90 13.29
N ALA A 390 14.07 -14.01 14.21
CA ALA A 390 13.20 -15.17 14.33
C ALA A 390 11.85 -14.79 14.95
N ILE A 391 10.83 -15.61 14.69
CA ILE A 391 9.51 -15.51 15.31
C ILE A 391 9.30 -16.78 16.12
N ARG A 392 9.04 -16.65 17.42
CA ARG A 392 8.71 -17.79 18.28
C ARG A 392 7.21 -17.99 18.36
N VAL A 393 6.77 -19.21 18.08
CA VAL A 393 5.37 -19.63 18.11
C VAL A 393 5.21 -20.77 19.12
N ASP A 394 4.16 -20.71 19.94
CA ASP A 394 3.82 -21.80 20.86
C ASP A 394 3.09 -22.93 20.11
N CYS A 395 3.59 -24.16 20.26
CA CYS A 395 3.09 -25.36 19.58
C CYS A 395 2.78 -26.49 20.57
N ALA A 396 2.10 -26.14 21.65
CA ALA A 396 1.81 -27.06 22.74
C ALA A 396 1.08 -28.33 22.27
N GLY A 397 0.05 -28.19 21.43
CA GLY A 397 -0.76 -29.32 20.97
C GLY A 397 0.06 -30.40 20.26
N TYR A 398 0.93 -30.01 19.32
CA TYR A 398 1.79 -30.94 18.59
C TYR A 398 2.82 -31.63 19.50
N VAL A 399 3.48 -30.86 20.38
CA VAL A 399 4.46 -31.43 21.31
C VAL A 399 3.79 -32.41 22.27
N TYR A 400 2.60 -32.09 22.79
CA TYR A 400 1.85 -32.98 23.66
C TYR A 400 1.39 -34.26 22.96
N THR A 401 0.94 -34.20 21.71
CA THR A 401 0.55 -35.42 20.99
C THR A 401 1.73 -36.32 20.70
N VAL A 402 2.88 -35.76 20.30
CA VAL A 402 4.12 -36.52 20.10
C VAL A 402 4.61 -37.13 21.40
N LEU A 403 4.64 -36.37 22.50
CA LEU A 403 5.03 -36.87 23.82
C LEU A 403 4.05 -37.94 24.33
N ALA A 404 2.75 -37.79 24.09
CA ALA A 404 1.75 -38.78 24.47
C ALA A 404 1.95 -40.09 23.68
N ILE A 405 2.18 -40.03 22.37
CA ILE A 405 2.47 -41.21 21.54
C ILE A 405 3.78 -41.88 21.98
N CYS A 406 4.84 -41.12 22.20
CA CYS A 406 6.11 -41.68 22.69
C CYS A 406 5.94 -42.29 24.08
N GLY A 407 5.15 -41.64 24.95
CA GLY A 407 4.83 -42.10 26.28
C GLY A 407 4.03 -43.40 26.28
N THR A 408 3.01 -43.53 25.43
CA THR A 408 2.21 -44.76 25.31
C THR A 408 3.03 -45.93 24.78
N ILE A 409 3.94 -45.68 23.83
CA ILE A 409 4.88 -46.69 23.31
C ILE A 409 5.85 -47.13 24.41
N ALA A 410 6.52 -46.18 25.08
CA ALA A 410 7.50 -46.50 26.11
C ALA A 410 6.88 -47.21 27.33
N LEU A 411 5.73 -46.72 27.82
CA LEU A 411 4.99 -47.33 28.92
C LEU A 411 4.37 -48.68 28.51
N GLY A 412 3.84 -48.78 27.29
CA GLY A 412 3.31 -50.04 26.76
C GLY A 412 4.39 -51.12 26.63
N GLY A 413 5.59 -50.76 26.16
CA GLY A 413 6.74 -51.67 26.10
C GLY A 413 7.26 -52.09 27.47
N LEU A 414 7.16 -51.22 28.48
CA LEU A 414 7.50 -51.53 29.86
C LEU A 414 6.45 -52.47 30.50
N MET A 415 5.16 -52.19 30.30
CA MET A 415 4.08 -53.04 30.76
C MET A 415 4.16 -54.44 30.15
N LEU A 416 4.41 -54.55 28.83
CA LEU A 416 4.62 -55.83 28.16
C LEU A 416 5.82 -56.60 28.75
N GLY A 417 6.93 -55.92 29.02
CA GLY A 417 8.11 -56.53 29.67
C GLY A 417 7.80 -57.07 31.07
N ILE A 418 7.06 -56.31 31.89
CA ILE A 418 6.64 -56.72 33.25
C ILE A 418 5.64 -57.88 33.18
N PHE A 419 4.58 -57.77 32.37
CA PHE A 419 3.57 -58.81 32.25
C PHE A 419 4.19 -60.11 31.74
N LEU A 420 5.00 -60.08 30.68
CA LEU A 420 5.71 -61.26 30.18
C LEU A 420 6.69 -61.81 31.23
N GLY A 421 7.41 -60.96 31.96
CA GLY A 421 8.29 -61.39 33.05
C GLY A 421 7.57 -62.09 34.21
N THR A 422 6.34 -61.67 34.51
CA THR A 422 5.52 -62.29 35.58
C THR A 422 4.78 -63.55 35.14
N PHE A 423 4.28 -63.61 33.90
CA PHE A 423 3.52 -64.74 33.35
C PHE A 423 4.42 -65.91 32.90
N VAL A 424 5.67 -65.65 32.52
CA VAL A 424 6.62 -66.70 32.07
C VAL A 424 7.16 -67.56 33.23
N ARG A 425 6.82 -67.24 34.49
CA ARG A 425 7.09 -68.17 35.59
C ARG A 425 6.30 -69.48 35.50
N ASP A 426 5.17 -69.50 34.77
CA ASP A 426 4.27 -70.65 34.67
C ASP A 426 4.03 -71.18 33.24
N SER A 427 4.57 -70.56 32.18
CA SER A 427 4.30 -70.95 30.77
C SER A 427 5.56 -71.30 29.97
N ILE A 428 5.58 -72.53 29.44
CA ILE A 428 6.73 -73.27 28.89
C ILE A 428 7.18 -72.80 27.48
N VAL A 429 6.50 -71.85 26.84
CA VAL A 429 6.58 -71.68 25.37
C VAL A 429 7.59 -70.62 24.88
N LEU A 430 8.21 -69.81 25.75
CA LEU A 430 9.15 -68.73 25.34
C LEU A 430 10.53 -68.83 26.03
N GLN A 431 11.06 -70.04 26.16
CA GLN A 431 12.35 -70.31 26.78
C GLN A 431 13.51 -69.79 25.90
N GLY A 432 14.01 -68.59 26.18
CA GLY A 432 15.25 -68.06 25.57
C GLY A 432 15.19 -66.63 25.04
N VAL A 433 14.05 -65.94 25.11
CA VAL A 433 13.95 -64.52 24.73
C VAL A 433 13.94 -63.66 25.98
N ASP A 434 14.88 -62.71 26.07
CA ASP A 434 14.92 -61.74 27.18
C ASP A 434 13.70 -60.79 27.10
N PRO A 435 12.78 -60.81 28.07
CA PRO A 435 11.61 -59.93 28.08
C PRO A 435 11.98 -58.43 28.11
N PHE A 436 13.19 -58.06 28.56
CA PHE A 436 13.67 -56.68 28.52
C PHE A 436 14.11 -56.22 27.12
N GLY A 437 14.30 -57.15 26.18
CA GLY A 437 14.57 -56.82 24.77
C GLY A 437 13.42 -56.01 24.15
N PHE A 438 12.16 -56.41 24.40
CA PHE A 438 10.99 -55.70 23.89
C PHE A 438 10.86 -54.28 24.45
N THR A 439 11.14 -54.08 25.74
CA THR A 439 11.17 -52.74 26.33
C THR A 439 12.23 -51.88 25.66
N SER A 440 13.43 -52.41 25.44
CA SER A 440 14.53 -51.69 24.78
C SER A 440 14.17 -51.28 23.35
N TYR A 441 13.56 -52.18 22.56
CA TYR A 441 13.08 -51.86 21.21
C TYR A 441 11.97 -50.80 21.22
N SER A 442 11.03 -50.89 22.16
CA SER A 442 9.95 -49.91 22.27
C SER A 442 10.49 -48.51 22.59
N TRP A 443 11.45 -48.42 23.51
CA TRP A 443 12.12 -47.16 23.84
C TRP A 443 12.92 -46.59 22.67
N LEU A 444 13.59 -47.46 21.89
CA LEU A 444 14.30 -47.05 20.68
C LEU A 444 13.33 -46.47 19.64
N ILE A 445 12.19 -47.14 19.41
CA ILE A 445 11.13 -46.66 18.51
C ILE A 445 10.59 -45.31 18.98
N ALA A 446 10.29 -45.16 20.27
CA ALA A 446 9.81 -43.89 20.84
C ALA A 446 10.84 -42.76 20.67
N ALA A 447 12.12 -43.02 20.93
CA ALA A 447 13.20 -42.05 20.72
C ALA A 447 13.34 -41.67 19.23
N PHE A 448 13.18 -42.64 18.33
CA PHE A 448 13.24 -42.40 16.89
C PHE A 448 12.05 -41.56 16.39
N ILE A 449 10.83 -41.85 16.84
CA ILE A 449 9.64 -41.03 16.55
C ILE A 449 9.84 -39.60 17.04
N MET A 450 10.38 -39.43 18.25
CA MET A 450 10.64 -38.10 18.81
C MET A 450 11.68 -37.32 17.98
N LEU A 451 12.73 -37.99 17.50
CA LEU A 451 13.73 -37.38 16.62
C LEU A 451 13.14 -36.96 15.27
N ILE A 452 12.33 -37.82 14.64
CA ILE A 452 11.63 -37.49 13.39
C ILE A 452 10.67 -36.31 13.62
N ALA A 453 9.85 -36.38 14.67
CA ALA A 453 8.90 -35.33 14.98
C ALA A 453 9.59 -33.97 15.12
N LYS A 454 10.72 -33.94 15.84
CA LYS A 454 11.56 -32.74 15.96
C LYS A 454 12.06 -32.23 14.59
N SER A 455 12.49 -33.10 13.68
CA SER A 455 13.07 -32.69 12.39
C SER A 455 12.04 -32.34 11.31
N THR A 456 10.75 -32.67 11.50
CA THR A 456 9.73 -32.49 10.43
C THR A 456 9.25 -31.05 10.24
N ARG A 457 9.32 -30.20 11.27
CA ARG A 457 8.70 -28.85 11.23
C ARG A 457 9.70 -27.72 11.01
N VAL A 458 10.89 -27.81 11.62
CA VAL A 458 11.92 -26.77 11.54
C VAL A 458 13.29 -27.43 11.42
N ASN A 459 14.15 -26.85 10.57
CA ASN A 459 15.49 -27.38 10.30
C ASN A 459 16.37 -27.45 11.56
N GLU A 460 16.27 -26.43 12.43
CA GLU A 460 17.02 -26.33 13.69
C GLU A 460 16.09 -26.08 14.88
N TRP A 461 15.61 -27.14 15.53
CA TRP A 461 14.79 -27.01 16.74
C TRP A 461 15.56 -27.42 18.02
N PRO A 462 15.96 -26.47 18.89
CA PRO A 462 16.63 -26.80 20.15
C PRO A 462 15.74 -27.67 21.06
N TRP A 463 16.33 -28.68 21.71
CA TRP A 463 15.59 -29.56 22.64
C TRP A 463 14.93 -28.79 23.79
N ARG A 464 15.59 -27.73 24.27
CA ARG A 464 15.04 -26.82 25.29
C ARG A 464 13.72 -26.21 24.81
N ASP A 465 13.68 -25.70 23.59
CA ASP A 465 12.50 -25.03 23.05
C ASP A 465 11.40 -26.05 22.71
N PHE A 466 11.77 -27.23 22.22
CA PHE A 466 10.85 -28.35 22.03
C PHE A 466 10.13 -28.73 23.33
N LEU A 467 10.88 -28.93 24.43
CA LEU A 467 10.30 -29.25 25.74
C LEU A 467 9.51 -28.08 26.34
N LEU A 468 9.91 -26.84 26.07
CA LEU A 468 9.17 -25.64 26.46
C LEU A 468 7.95 -25.37 25.56
N ARG A 469 7.71 -26.19 24.53
CA ARG A 469 6.59 -26.09 23.58
C ARG A 469 6.68 -24.88 22.66
N ARG A 470 7.89 -24.37 22.41
CA ARG A 470 8.18 -23.19 21.57
C ARG A 470 8.90 -23.60 20.31
N VAL A 471 8.47 -23.08 19.17
CA VAL A 471 9.12 -23.26 17.87
C VAL A 471 9.69 -21.92 17.41
N THR A 472 10.99 -21.86 17.17
CA THR A 472 11.64 -20.69 16.57
C THR A 472 11.62 -20.81 15.06
N CYS A 473 10.81 -20.02 14.38
CA CYS A 473 10.75 -19.95 12.91
C CYS A 473 11.72 -18.87 12.41
N ARG A 474 12.59 -19.21 11.46
CA ARG A 474 13.56 -18.26 10.87
C ARG A 474 13.18 -17.83 9.45
N SER A 475 12.21 -18.48 8.84
CA SER A 475 11.68 -18.13 7.53
C SER A 475 10.15 -18.05 7.54
N LEU A 476 9.59 -17.42 6.51
CA LEU A 476 8.16 -17.32 6.34
C LEU A 476 7.53 -18.68 6.02
N SER A 477 8.18 -19.52 5.21
CA SER A 477 7.71 -20.88 4.94
C SER A 477 7.69 -21.77 6.18
N GLU A 478 8.67 -21.64 7.09
CA GLU A 478 8.65 -22.33 8.38
C GLU A 478 7.48 -21.84 9.24
N LEU A 479 7.21 -20.53 9.26
CA LEU A 479 6.08 -19.97 10.00
C LEU A 479 4.75 -20.48 9.45
N HIS A 480 4.60 -20.55 8.13
CA HIS A 480 3.45 -21.17 7.46
C HIS A 480 3.32 -22.65 7.84
N ALA A 481 4.40 -23.41 7.75
CA ALA A 481 4.40 -24.84 8.07
C ALA A 481 4.02 -25.11 9.52
N VAL A 482 4.32 -24.21 10.45
CA VAL A 482 4.02 -24.35 11.88
C VAL A 482 2.60 -23.90 12.21
N THR A 483 2.18 -22.74 11.73
CA THR A 483 0.88 -22.11 12.05
C THR A 483 -0.27 -22.63 11.18
N GLY A 484 0.01 -23.07 9.96
CA GLY A 484 -1.00 -23.44 8.96
C GLY A 484 -1.74 -22.25 8.34
N VAL A 485 -1.34 -21.01 8.65
CA VAL A 485 -1.91 -19.78 8.09
C VAL A 485 -1.32 -19.53 6.70
N ASP A 486 -2.12 -19.03 5.75
CA ASP A 486 -1.66 -18.76 4.38
C ASP A 486 -0.42 -17.85 4.35
N GLU A 487 0.52 -18.14 3.45
CA GLU A 487 1.79 -17.40 3.35
C GLU A 487 1.59 -15.92 3.04
N GLN A 488 0.58 -15.58 2.22
CA GLN A 488 0.30 -14.19 1.85
C GLN A 488 -0.33 -13.43 3.02
N ASP A 489 -1.11 -14.10 3.86
CA ASP A 489 -1.65 -13.52 5.09
C ASP A 489 -0.56 -13.16 6.08
N LEU A 490 0.34 -14.11 6.31
CA LEU A 490 1.50 -13.90 7.17
C LEU A 490 2.34 -12.74 6.64
N LEU A 491 2.53 -12.67 5.31
CA LEU A 491 3.29 -11.58 4.70
C LEU A 491 2.60 -10.22 4.84
N ALA A 492 1.28 -10.14 4.60
CA ALA A 492 0.50 -8.91 4.81
C ALA A 492 0.55 -8.46 6.28
N TYR A 493 0.44 -9.40 7.21
CA TYR A 493 0.55 -9.14 8.64
C TYR A 493 1.92 -8.60 9.01
N LEU A 494 3.01 -9.24 8.56
CA LEU A 494 4.37 -8.78 8.82
C LEU A 494 4.67 -7.41 8.22
N LEU A 495 4.17 -7.11 7.02
CA LEU A 495 4.31 -5.79 6.39
C LEU A 495 3.56 -4.71 7.15
N THR A 496 2.37 -5.02 7.66
CA THR A 496 1.56 -4.06 8.43
C THR A 496 2.18 -3.78 9.80
N MET A 497 2.70 -4.81 10.47
CA MET A 497 3.29 -4.73 11.81
C MET A 497 4.77 -4.33 11.82
N GLU A 498 5.38 -4.07 10.67
CA GLU A 498 6.82 -3.81 10.55
C GLU A 498 7.30 -2.65 11.44
N TYR A 499 6.47 -1.62 11.60
CA TYR A 499 6.81 -0.47 12.43
C TYR A 499 6.88 -0.83 13.93
N GLU A 500 5.98 -1.68 14.40
CA GLU A 500 5.88 -2.08 15.81
C GLU A 500 6.85 -3.21 16.16
N ASN A 501 7.14 -4.09 15.19
CA ASN A 501 7.99 -5.26 15.39
C ASN A 501 9.47 -4.91 15.32
N VAL A 502 10.31 -5.64 16.06
CA VAL A 502 11.78 -5.49 16.06
C VAL A 502 12.45 -6.33 14.95
N LEU A 503 11.65 -7.10 14.22
CA LEU A 503 12.10 -8.04 13.18
C LEU A 503 12.90 -7.31 12.09
N ARG A 504 14.06 -7.87 11.74
CA ARG A 504 14.83 -7.49 10.55
C ARG A 504 14.70 -8.59 9.51
N THR A 505 14.34 -8.21 8.29
CA THR A 505 14.07 -9.17 7.22
C THR A 505 15.27 -9.38 6.31
N SER A 506 15.43 -10.62 5.86
CA SER A 506 16.50 -11.08 4.99
C SER A 506 15.90 -11.95 3.86
N GLY A 507 16.75 -12.48 2.99
CA GLY A 507 16.33 -13.35 1.90
C GLY A 507 16.00 -12.62 0.60
N PRO A 508 15.55 -13.36 -0.43
CA PRO A 508 15.45 -12.86 -1.80
C PRO A 508 14.33 -11.85 -2.03
N HIS A 509 13.28 -11.87 -1.20
CA HIS A 509 12.06 -11.06 -1.40
C HIS A 509 11.86 -9.99 -0.32
N ASN A 510 12.94 -9.58 0.38
CA ASN A 510 12.89 -8.56 1.43
C ASN A 510 12.86 -7.11 0.90
N SER A 511 12.84 -6.92 -0.42
CA SER A 511 12.96 -5.61 -1.09
C SER A 511 11.83 -4.64 -0.76
N VAL A 512 10.72 -5.12 -0.19
CA VAL A 512 9.55 -4.33 0.19
C VAL A 512 9.60 -3.85 1.64
N PHE A 513 10.39 -4.54 2.48
CA PHE A 513 10.58 -4.18 3.88
C PHE A 513 11.60 -3.02 3.99
N MET A 514 11.37 -2.18 4.98
CA MET A 514 12.23 -1.07 5.37
C MET A 514 13.43 -1.56 6.19
N ARG A 515 13.19 -2.49 7.14
CA ARG A 515 14.24 -3.01 8.04
C ARG A 515 14.89 -4.26 7.46
N ARG A 516 15.92 -4.05 6.63
CA ARG A 516 16.67 -5.15 6.02
C ARG A 516 17.92 -5.49 6.83
N ALA A 517 18.14 -6.76 7.09
CA ALA A 517 19.39 -7.28 7.63
C ALA A 517 20.34 -7.72 6.49
N GLY A 518 21.60 -8.00 6.85
CA GLY A 518 22.57 -8.57 5.91
C GLY A 518 22.15 -9.95 5.40
N PRO A 519 22.78 -10.46 4.33
CA PRO A 519 22.35 -11.70 3.67
C PRO A 519 22.39 -12.97 4.55
N ALA A 520 23.09 -12.95 5.69
CA ALA A 520 23.22 -14.08 6.62
C ALA A 520 22.50 -13.88 7.97
N GLU A 521 21.87 -12.74 8.19
CA GLU A 521 21.24 -12.37 9.47
C GLU A 521 19.80 -11.93 9.23
N GLY A 522 18.90 -12.16 10.17
CA GLY A 522 17.50 -11.74 10.07
C GLY A 522 16.54 -12.85 9.60
N PHE A 523 15.25 -12.54 9.66
CA PHE A 523 14.17 -13.43 9.29
C PHE A 523 13.98 -13.49 7.77
N SER A 524 14.08 -14.68 7.19
CA SER A 524 14.11 -14.87 5.74
C SER A 524 12.70 -14.81 5.12
N ILE A 525 12.50 -13.87 4.20
CA ILE A 525 11.33 -13.78 3.34
C ILE A 525 11.60 -14.57 2.07
N ASP A 526 11.24 -15.85 2.10
CA ASP A 526 11.45 -16.85 1.05
C ASP A 526 10.25 -17.06 0.12
N VAL A 527 9.10 -16.48 0.47
CA VAL A 527 7.89 -16.49 -0.35
C VAL A 527 7.79 -15.21 -1.17
N LYS A 528 7.34 -15.32 -2.42
CA LYS A 528 7.10 -14.17 -3.30
C LYS A 528 5.86 -13.39 -2.85
N PRO A 529 5.97 -12.06 -2.61
CA PRO A 529 4.80 -11.22 -2.38
C PRO A 529 3.91 -11.18 -3.62
N GLN A 530 2.60 -11.27 -3.43
CA GLN A 530 1.65 -10.90 -4.47
C GLN A 530 1.35 -9.40 -4.43
N MET A 531 1.08 -8.80 -5.59
CA MET A 531 0.74 -7.38 -5.69
C MET A 531 -0.49 -7.02 -4.82
N ARG A 532 -1.48 -7.92 -4.74
CA ARG A 532 -2.65 -7.76 -3.84
C ARG A 532 -2.28 -7.69 -2.36
N THR A 533 -1.29 -8.47 -1.94
CA THR A 533 -0.80 -8.53 -0.55
C THR A 533 -0.13 -7.21 -0.19
N LEU A 534 0.68 -6.67 -1.11
CA LEU A 534 1.29 -5.36 -0.95
C LEU A 534 0.24 -4.25 -0.90
N LEU A 535 -0.75 -4.30 -1.78
CA LEU A 535 -1.87 -3.35 -1.79
C LEU A 535 -2.66 -3.38 -0.48
N GLY A 536 -2.95 -4.58 0.03
CA GLY A 536 -3.61 -4.80 1.31
C GLY A 536 -2.80 -4.25 2.48
N ALA A 537 -1.47 -4.30 2.43
CA ALA A 537 -0.59 -3.70 3.43
C ALA A 537 -0.45 -2.17 3.32
N GLY A 538 -1.02 -1.54 2.27
CA GLY A 538 -0.96 -0.08 2.06
C GLY A 538 0.11 0.39 1.07
N LEU A 539 0.66 -0.51 0.25
CA LEU A 539 1.63 -0.20 -0.81
C LEU A 539 0.94 -0.17 -2.17
N ILE A 540 0.88 1.01 -2.80
CA ILE A 540 0.09 1.22 -4.01
C ILE A 540 1.00 1.50 -5.18
N PHE A 541 0.93 0.66 -6.21
CA PHE A 541 1.79 0.79 -7.38
C PHE A 541 1.11 1.62 -8.47
N VAL A 542 1.80 2.65 -8.92
CA VAL A 542 1.38 3.55 -9.98
C VAL A 542 2.30 3.36 -11.17
N LYS A 543 1.71 3.13 -12.34
CA LYS A 543 2.45 3.04 -13.60
C LYS A 543 2.70 4.43 -14.15
N VAL A 544 3.97 4.75 -14.33
CA VAL A 544 4.46 6.02 -14.90
C VAL A 544 5.23 5.75 -16.18
N LEU A 545 5.30 6.74 -17.06
CA LEU A 545 6.02 6.70 -18.32
C LEU A 545 7.32 7.48 -18.18
N LEU A 546 8.46 6.79 -18.21
CA LEU A 546 9.76 7.43 -18.44
C LEU A 546 9.95 7.63 -19.94
N ARG A 547 10.90 8.49 -20.32
CA ARG A 547 11.22 8.85 -21.72
C ARG A 547 11.33 7.68 -22.71
N LYS A 548 11.63 6.47 -22.23
CA LYS A 548 11.82 5.29 -23.08
C LYS A 548 10.94 4.10 -22.69
N GLU A 549 10.57 3.96 -21.41
CA GLU A 549 9.95 2.73 -20.90
C GLU A 549 8.96 3.05 -19.75
N PRO A 550 7.88 2.27 -19.60
CA PRO A 550 7.01 2.36 -18.43
C PRO A 550 7.70 1.78 -17.19
N THR A 551 7.44 2.36 -16.03
CA THR A 551 8.00 1.95 -14.72
C THR A 551 6.89 1.99 -13.68
N LEU A 552 6.97 1.16 -12.64
CA LEU A 552 6.08 1.25 -11.49
C LEU A 552 6.77 2.03 -10.38
N VAL A 553 6.05 2.97 -9.78
CA VAL A 553 6.46 3.71 -8.60
C VAL A 553 5.45 3.41 -7.50
N CYS A 554 5.93 3.13 -6.29
CA CYS A 554 5.08 2.84 -5.15
C CYS A 554 4.76 4.11 -4.36
N LEU A 555 3.48 4.25 -3.99
CA LEU A 555 3.04 5.09 -2.88
C LEU A 555 2.99 4.22 -1.62
N ASP A 556 3.61 4.67 -0.53
CA ASP A 556 3.73 3.90 0.71
C ASP A 556 2.92 4.55 1.83
N PHE A 557 1.84 3.87 2.23
CA PHE A 557 0.92 4.34 3.28
C PHE A 557 0.88 3.40 4.49
N ARG A 558 1.90 2.54 4.67
CA ARG A 558 1.99 1.63 5.82
C ARG A 558 1.91 2.36 7.17
N ALA A 559 1.50 1.62 8.20
CA ALA A 559 1.39 2.14 9.56
C ALA A 559 2.72 2.70 10.08
N GLY A 560 2.68 3.86 10.75
CA GLY A 560 3.84 4.44 11.44
C GLY A 560 4.91 5.06 10.54
N LEU A 561 4.78 4.97 9.21
CA LEU A 561 5.73 5.58 8.29
C LEU A 561 5.41 7.07 8.07
N LYS A 562 6.39 7.95 8.33
CA LYS A 562 6.28 9.41 8.04
C LYS A 562 7.02 9.83 6.76
N GLU A 563 7.92 9.00 6.27
CA GLU A 563 8.86 9.33 5.18
C GLU A 563 8.54 8.58 3.87
N GLY A 564 7.36 7.96 3.77
CA GLY A 564 6.89 7.33 2.54
C GLY A 564 6.51 8.36 1.48
N ARG A 565 6.65 7.98 0.20
CA ARG A 565 6.14 8.78 -0.90
C ARG A 565 4.61 8.79 -0.86
N SER A 566 4.06 9.98 -0.61
CA SER A 566 2.62 10.21 -0.47
C SER A 566 1.96 10.80 -1.72
N SER A 567 2.73 11.31 -2.68
CA SER A 567 2.18 11.86 -3.93
C SER A 567 3.07 11.56 -5.13
N ILE A 568 2.44 11.43 -6.29
CA ILE A 568 3.07 11.26 -7.60
C ILE A 568 2.42 12.27 -8.55
N ARG A 569 3.23 13.17 -9.08
CA ARG A 569 2.84 14.20 -10.06
C ARG A 569 3.44 13.92 -11.42
N HIS A 570 2.96 14.57 -12.47
CA HIS A 570 3.64 14.55 -13.76
C HIS A 570 5.02 15.21 -13.62
N LYS A 571 6.00 14.79 -14.44
CA LYS A 571 7.38 15.32 -14.39
C LYS A 571 8.06 15.17 -13.02
N GLY A 572 7.99 13.98 -12.42
CA GLY A 572 8.62 13.68 -11.14
C GLY A 572 9.97 12.98 -11.28
N THR A 573 10.68 12.85 -10.15
CA THR A 573 12.00 12.22 -10.04
C THR A 573 11.95 11.00 -9.12
N LEU A 574 12.59 9.92 -9.51
CA LEU A 574 12.85 8.78 -8.63
C LEU A 574 13.92 9.14 -7.58
N GLU A 575 13.58 8.95 -6.31
CA GLU A 575 14.47 9.05 -5.17
C GLU A 575 15.04 7.68 -4.82
N HIS A 576 16.20 7.66 -4.17
CA HIS A 576 16.90 6.41 -3.85
C HIS A 576 16.14 5.54 -2.83
N THR A 577 15.26 6.16 -2.05
CA THR A 577 14.43 5.51 -1.03
C THR A 577 13.12 4.96 -1.57
N ASP A 578 12.77 5.26 -2.83
CA ASP A 578 11.49 4.85 -3.40
C ASP A 578 11.49 3.39 -3.79
N ILE A 579 10.39 2.71 -3.46
CA ILE A 579 10.10 1.39 -4.00
C ILE A 579 9.64 1.55 -5.45
N HIS A 580 10.41 0.98 -6.39
CA HIS A 580 10.08 1.06 -7.82
C HIS A 580 10.38 -0.24 -8.59
N CYS A 581 9.68 -0.46 -9.69
CA CYS A 581 9.94 -1.53 -10.65
C CYS A 581 10.24 -0.93 -12.02
N ARG A 582 11.49 -1.03 -12.47
CA ARG A 582 11.93 -0.48 -13.77
C ARG A 582 11.28 -1.17 -14.97
N TYR A 583 11.06 -2.47 -14.87
CA TYR A 583 10.56 -3.31 -15.95
C TYR A 583 9.28 -4.02 -15.52
N PRO A 584 8.13 -3.32 -15.46
CA PRO A 584 6.86 -3.97 -15.22
C PRO A 584 6.59 -4.96 -16.36
N PRO A 585 6.27 -6.21 -16.03
CA PRO A 585 5.99 -7.21 -17.04
C PRO A 585 4.66 -6.85 -17.74
N GLY A 586 4.65 -6.91 -19.06
CA GLY A 586 3.51 -6.56 -19.91
C GLY A 586 2.42 -7.64 -19.93
N ALA A 587 1.27 -7.30 -20.52
CA ALA A 587 0.20 -8.25 -20.81
C ALA A 587 0.65 -9.20 -21.94
N GLY A 588 1.33 -10.29 -21.59
CA GLY A 588 1.85 -11.28 -22.54
C GLY A 588 3.29 -11.76 -22.26
N ASP A 589 3.99 -11.15 -21.30
CA ASP A 589 5.34 -11.56 -20.95
C ASP A 589 5.36 -12.93 -20.25
N ARG A 590 6.34 -13.76 -20.63
CA ARG A 590 6.60 -15.08 -20.01
C ARG A 590 7.13 -14.96 -18.58
N VAL A 591 7.82 -13.86 -18.28
CA VAL A 591 8.30 -13.54 -16.93
C VAL A 591 7.19 -12.75 -16.24
N GLN A 592 6.49 -13.40 -15.31
CA GLN A 592 5.36 -12.80 -14.60
C GLN A 592 5.80 -12.02 -13.35
N ASP A 593 7.06 -12.16 -12.93
CA ASP A 593 7.56 -11.58 -11.70
C ASP A 593 7.95 -10.10 -11.87
N VAL A 594 7.39 -9.24 -11.02
CA VAL A 594 7.72 -7.82 -10.91
C VAL A 594 8.96 -7.65 -10.03
N VAL A 595 10.12 -7.30 -10.57
CA VAL A 595 11.33 -7.13 -9.73
C VAL A 595 11.40 -5.73 -9.14
N LEU A 596 11.39 -5.61 -7.81
CA LEU A 596 11.48 -4.32 -7.12
C LEU A 596 12.91 -3.91 -6.81
N ASN A 597 13.14 -2.59 -6.78
CA ASN A 597 14.39 -1.97 -6.30
C ASN A 597 15.65 -2.50 -6.99
N GLN A 598 15.57 -2.78 -8.29
CA GLN A 598 16.75 -3.13 -9.07
C GLN A 598 17.73 -1.96 -9.03
N GLN A 599 18.92 -2.20 -8.46
CA GLN A 599 19.96 -1.18 -8.41
C GLN A 599 20.24 -0.66 -9.84
N PRO A 600 20.23 0.65 -10.06
CA PRO A 600 20.60 1.22 -11.34
C PRO A 600 22.05 0.80 -11.64
N ARG A 601 22.30 0.32 -12.87
CA ARG A 601 23.68 0.13 -13.32
C ARG A 601 24.39 1.48 -13.26
N HIS A 602 25.65 1.47 -12.87
CA HIS A 602 26.53 2.60 -12.52
C HIS A 602 26.61 3.77 -13.54
N LEU A 603 25.93 3.70 -14.68
CA LEU A 603 25.84 4.75 -15.70
C LEU A 603 24.53 5.57 -15.69
N ASP A 604 23.51 5.19 -14.91
CA ASP A 604 22.21 5.91 -14.85
C ASP A 604 22.14 6.94 -13.71
N LEU A 605 23.27 7.55 -13.32
CA LEU A 605 23.43 8.46 -12.17
C LEU A 605 22.70 9.82 -12.31
N HIS A 606 22.16 10.14 -13.49
CA HIS A 606 21.29 11.29 -13.64
C HIS A 606 19.85 10.88 -13.34
N GLY A 607 19.33 11.36 -12.21
CA GLY A 607 18.03 10.99 -11.63
C GLY A 607 16.96 10.70 -12.67
N GLN A 608 16.40 9.49 -12.60
CA GLN A 608 15.37 9.05 -13.54
C GLN A 608 14.12 9.90 -13.34
N GLN A 609 13.81 10.72 -14.33
CA GLN A 609 12.61 11.52 -14.39
C GLN A 609 11.55 10.80 -15.23
N TRP A 610 10.33 10.74 -14.72
CA TRP A 610 9.17 10.31 -15.50
C TRP A 610 8.42 11.53 -16.01
N ASP A 611 7.88 11.45 -17.21
CA ASP A 611 7.20 12.58 -17.83
C ASP A 611 5.70 12.58 -17.48
N ARG A 612 5.09 11.39 -17.41
CA ARG A 612 3.64 11.24 -17.34
C ARG A 612 3.19 10.08 -16.46
N ILE A 613 2.05 10.25 -15.80
CA ILE A 613 1.33 9.18 -15.06
C ILE A 613 0.35 8.49 -16.00
N LEU A 614 0.36 7.16 -16.00
CA LEU A 614 -0.58 6.35 -16.80
C LEU A 614 -1.79 5.93 -15.98
N GLY A 615 -1.58 5.52 -14.72
CA GLY A 615 -2.65 5.14 -13.79
C GLY A 615 -2.16 4.17 -12.71
N ILE A 616 -3.09 3.68 -11.90
CA ILE A 616 -2.83 2.68 -10.86
C ILE A 616 -2.66 1.32 -11.52
N TYR A 617 -1.61 0.60 -11.14
CA TYR A 617 -1.36 -0.75 -11.63
C TYR A 617 -2.47 -1.69 -11.19
N HIS A 618 -3.04 -2.42 -12.15
CA HIS A 618 -4.25 -3.20 -11.97
C HIS A 618 -4.00 -4.71 -12.05
N ASP A 619 -2.82 -5.19 -12.42
CA ASP A 619 -2.57 -6.64 -12.50
C ASP A 619 -2.17 -7.21 -11.11
N TRP A 620 -3.17 -7.40 -10.24
CA TRP A 620 -2.94 -7.71 -8.81
C TRP A 620 -2.54 -9.18 -8.54
N ASP A 621 -2.76 -10.10 -9.49
CA ASP A 621 -2.40 -11.52 -9.35
C ASP A 621 -0.92 -11.77 -9.64
N ARG A 622 -0.17 -10.73 -10.09
CA ARG A 622 1.27 -10.86 -10.33
C ARG A 622 2.06 -10.99 -9.04
N MET A 623 3.06 -11.87 -9.13
CA MET A 623 4.08 -12.06 -8.10
C MET A 623 5.15 -10.98 -8.23
N VAL A 624 5.73 -10.64 -7.09
CA VAL A 624 6.75 -9.63 -6.95
C VAL A 624 8.03 -10.33 -6.49
N ARG A 625 9.16 -9.94 -7.07
CA ARG A 625 10.48 -10.50 -6.80
C ARG A 625 11.39 -9.51 -6.10
#